data_AF-A0A7C3GIP9-F1
#
_entry.id   AF-A0A7C3GIP9-F1
#
_cell.length_a   1.000
_cell.length_b   1.000
_cell.length_c   1.000
_cell.angle_alpha   90.00
_cell.angle_beta   90.00
_cell.angle_gamma   90.00
#
_symmetry.space_group_name_H-M   'P 1'
#
loop_
_entity.id
_entity.type
_entity.pdbx_description
1 polymer ?
#
loop_
_entity_poly.entity_id
_entity_poly.type
_entity_poly.pdbx_seq_one_letter_code
_entity_poly.pdbx_strand_id
1 'polypeptide(L)'
;MQKYLNQLLQDLLAAHRCETEIRPQTFEEHIQEVERFLEGEDETLGPIFGEVCGIDKEQFPPASRLNPEQIESLSNAIKKLFWTWNIALDLPDTLPLEQVYFFQVEVFDMQVMIVDSGTIHVGFCEDDFNFCVFGEAHCTCKQQWEEWEEEDRIYDAYIQQFTEDLDKKISPSAEKMKVFFSDDEVEITESEQQPIQTLAEWLDIEMEDFPDSFPLWEKRADRISEIIMRLWHPKDEMITILNALEWDKRFIALKDYLKSKVWFDGIATVYFLPLSEEEKSKYRSPLDSLGFDGDLPF
;
A
#
# COMPACT_ATOMS: atom_id res chain seq x y z
N MET A 1 -50.72 4.35 -9.96
CA MET A 1 -49.39 4.49 -9.32
C MET A 1 -49.50 4.87 -7.86
N GLN A 2 -50.07 6.02 -7.49
CA GLN A 2 -50.09 6.49 -6.09
C GLN A 2 -50.60 5.47 -5.04
N LYS A 3 -51.67 4.74 -5.35
CA LYS A 3 -52.18 3.68 -4.46
C LYS A 3 -51.12 2.59 -4.15
N TYR A 4 -50.35 2.21 -5.16
CA TYR A 4 -49.28 1.22 -5.02
C TYR A 4 -48.14 1.76 -4.16
N LEU A 5 -47.72 3.01 -4.41
CA LEU A 5 -46.71 3.68 -3.60
C LEU A 5 -47.12 3.78 -2.13
N ASN A 6 -48.38 4.12 -1.86
CA ASN A 6 -48.88 4.16 -0.49
C ASN A 6 -48.81 2.78 0.18
N GLN A 7 -49.07 1.69 -0.55
CA GLN A 7 -48.91 0.34 -0.01
C GLN A 7 -47.45 0.03 0.28
N LEU A 8 -46.54 0.28 -0.68
CA LEU A 8 -45.11 0.05 -0.52
C LEU A 8 -44.52 0.83 0.66
N LEU A 9 -44.98 2.07 0.89
CA LEU A 9 -44.58 2.86 2.06
C LEU A 9 -45.06 2.25 3.39
N GLN A 10 -46.23 1.60 3.41
CA GLN A 10 -46.69 0.86 4.59
C GLN A 10 -45.89 -0.43 4.79
N ASP A 11 -45.56 -1.12 3.70
CA ASP A 11 -44.76 -2.35 3.74
C ASP A 11 -43.34 -2.04 4.26
N LEU A 12 -42.70 -0.98 3.75
CA LEU A 12 -41.42 -0.47 4.26
C LEU A 12 -41.48 -0.16 5.76
N LEU A 13 -42.54 0.51 6.22
CA LEU A 13 -42.71 0.83 7.63
C LEU A 13 -42.92 -0.43 8.49
N ALA A 14 -43.66 -1.42 7.98
CA ALA A 14 -43.88 -2.70 8.66
C ALA A 14 -42.61 -3.56 8.73
N ALA A 15 -41.69 -3.39 7.78
CA ALA A 15 -40.39 -4.06 7.74
C ALA A 15 -39.32 -3.41 8.63
N HIS A 16 -39.62 -2.31 9.31
CA HIS A 16 -38.70 -1.72 10.29
C HIS A 16 -38.36 -2.75 11.37
N ARG A 17 -37.06 -2.87 11.67
CA ARG A 17 -36.63 -3.64 12.83
C ARG A 17 -37.15 -2.93 14.08
N CYS A 18 -37.78 -3.67 14.99
CA CYS A 18 -38.11 -3.10 16.29
C CYS A 18 -36.83 -2.57 16.94
N GLU A 19 -36.90 -1.38 17.56
CA GLU A 19 -35.81 -0.89 18.41
C GLU A 19 -35.51 -1.99 19.44
N THR A 20 -34.44 -2.74 19.21
CA THR A 20 -33.84 -3.59 20.22
C THR A 20 -33.40 -2.64 21.31
N GLU A 21 -33.87 -2.86 22.54
CA GLU A 21 -33.39 -2.11 23.70
C GLU A 21 -31.87 -2.07 23.61
N ILE A 22 -31.29 -0.87 23.54
CA ILE A 22 -29.84 -0.67 23.49
C ILE A 22 -29.32 -1.16 24.84
N ARG A 23 -29.05 -2.46 24.92
CA ARG A 23 -28.42 -3.06 26.07
C ARG A 23 -26.96 -2.63 26.01
N PRO A 24 -26.42 -2.04 27.08
CA PRO A 24 -24.99 -1.77 27.13
C PRO A 24 -24.25 -3.10 26.94
N GLN A 25 -23.48 -3.17 25.86
CA GLN A 25 -22.62 -4.29 25.55
C GLN A 25 -21.47 -4.33 26.56
N THR A 26 -21.13 -5.52 27.04
CA THR A 26 -19.90 -5.73 27.82
C THR A 26 -18.67 -5.64 26.91
N PHE A 27 -17.50 -5.38 27.48
CA PHE A 27 -16.26 -5.35 26.69
C PHE A 27 -16.02 -6.68 25.98
N GLU A 28 -16.27 -7.80 26.66
CA GLU A 28 -16.11 -9.14 26.10
C GLU A 28 -17.07 -9.40 24.93
N GLU A 29 -18.33 -8.98 25.03
CA GLU A 29 -19.30 -9.08 23.92
C GLU A 29 -18.88 -8.21 22.73
N HIS A 30 -18.29 -7.03 22.98
CA HIS A 30 -17.77 -6.16 21.94
C HIS A 30 -16.57 -6.78 21.22
N ILE A 31 -15.59 -7.31 21.97
CA ILE A 31 -14.45 -8.00 21.38
C ILE A 31 -14.89 -9.23 20.59
N GLN A 32 -15.85 -10.01 21.09
CA GLN A 32 -16.42 -11.13 20.33
C GLN A 32 -17.10 -10.69 19.05
N GLU A 33 -17.78 -9.54 19.03
CA GLU A 33 -18.38 -9.01 17.81
C GLU A 33 -17.32 -8.54 16.80
N VAL A 34 -16.25 -7.90 17.28
CA VAL A 34 -15.10 -7.50 16.45
C VAL A 34 -14.36 -8.73 15.91
N GLU A 35 -14.12 -9.75 16.73
CA GLU A 35 -13.51 -11.01 16.30
C GLU A 35 -14.39 -11.69 15.26
N ARG A 36 -15.70 -11.81 15.47
CA ARG A 36 -16.63 -12.33 14.43
C ARG A 36 -16.56 -11.54 13.13
N PHE A 37 -16.46 -10.21 13.21
CA PHE A 37 -16.33 -9.35 12.04
C PHE A 37 -15.00 -9.57 11.31
N LEU A 38 -13.89 -9.72 12.04
CA LEU A 38 -12.54 -9.87 11.48
C LEU A 38 -12.23 -11.29 10.98
N GLU A 39 -12.70 -12.30 11.70
CA GLU A 39 -12.43 -13.71 11.40
C GLU A 39 -13.25 -14.20 10.19
N GLY A 40 -14.30 -13.46 9.81
CA GLY A 40 -15.14 -13.81 8.66
C GLY A 40 -15.77 -15.20 8.79
N GLU A 41 -15.87 -15.74 10.02
CA GLU A 41 -16.37 -17.08 10.31
C GLU A 41 -17.88 -17.16 10.02
N ASP A 42 -18.23 -17.48 8.77
CA ASP A 42 -18.60 -18.84 8.32
C ASP A 42 -19.52 -18.78 7.07
N GLU A 43 -19.89 -17.59 6.58
CA GLU A 43 -20.63 -17.43 5.31
C GLU A 43 -20.09 -16.22 4.55
N THR A 44 -19.34 -16.49 3.48
CA THR A 44 -19.10 -15.54 2.40
C THR A 44 -20.45 -14.96 1.97
N LEU A 45 -20.62 -13.68 2.26
CA LEU A 45 -21.75 -12.82 1.93
C LEU A 45 -22.93 -12.97 2.91
N GLY A 46 -23.21 -11.91 3.70
CA GLY A 46 -24.40 -11.86 4.57
C GLY A 46 -25.70 -12.16 3.81
N PRO A 47 -26.85 -12.35 4.49
CA PRO A 47 -28.09 -12.65 3.78
C PRO A 47 -28.45 -11.53 2.81
N ILE A 48 -29.18 -11.87 1.74
CA ILE A 48 -29.75 -10.87 0.83
C ILE A 48 -30.72 -10.01 1.64
N PHE A 49 -30.49 -8.70 1.69
CA PHE A 49 -31.23 -7.82 2.60
C PHE A 49 -32.74 -7.88 2.39
N GLY A 50 -33.20 -7.98 1.13
CA GLY A 50 -34.61 -8.09 0.78
C GLY A 50 -35.28 -9.32 1.37
N GLU A 51 -34.59 -10.47 1.40
CA GLU A 51 -35.08 -11.70 2.02
C GLU A 51 -35.24 -11.55 3.54
N VAL A 52 -34.33 -10.80 4.18
CA VAL A 52 -34.34 -10.57 5.63
C VAL A 52 -35.45 -9.62 6.05
N CYS A 53 -35.60 -8.48 5.36
CA CYS A 53 -36.62 -7.49 5.68
C CYS A 53 -38.00 -7.83 5.09
N GLY A 54 -38.07 -8.83 4.20
CA GLY A 54 -39.31 -9.28 3.55
C GLY A 54 -39.78 -8.35 2.44
N ILE A 55 -38.87 -7.60 1.81
CA ILE A 55 -39.16 -6.68 0.71
C ILE A 55 -38.23 -6.98 -0.46
N ASP A 56 -38.81 -7.38 -1.59
CA ASP A 56 -38.05 -7.69 -2.80
C ASP A 56 -37.77 -6.43 -3.62
N LYS A 57 -36.60 -6.40 -4.28
CA LYS A 57 -36.18 -5.31 -5.17
C LYS A 57 -37.20 -5.05 -6.28
N GLU A 58 -37.85 -6.08 -6.82
CA GLU A 58 -38.85 -5.98 -7.90
C GLU A 58 -40.12 -5.24 -7.47
N GLN A 59 -40.36 -5.06 -6.17
CA GLN A 59 -41.46 -4.25 -5.65
C GLN A 59 -41.21 -2.74 -5.79
N PHE A 60 -40.02 -2.33 -6.19
CA PHE A 60 -39.71 -0.92 -6.42
C PHE A 60 -39.96 -0.53 -7.89
N PRO A 61 -40.80 0.49 -8.15
CA PRO A 61 -40.99 0.96 -9.51
C PRO A 61 -39.72 1.68 -10.02
N PRO A 62 -39.37 1.54 -11.31
CA PRO A 62 -38.21 2.25 -11.85
C PRO A 62 -38.40 3.76 -11.75
N ALA A 63 -37.31 4.50 -11.49
CA ALA A 63 -37.31 5.95 -11.29
C ALA A 63 -38.04 6.72 -12.41
N SER A 64 -37.93 6.26 -13.66
CA SER A 64 -38.58 6.85 -14.83
C SER A 64 -40.13 6.84 -14.79
N ARG A 65 -40.74 6.12 -13.84
CA ARG A 65 -42.19 6.07 -13.62
C ARG A 65 -42.66 6.90 -12.43
N LEU A 66 -41.74 7.54 -11.74
CA LEU A 66 -41.98 8.33 -10.54
C LEU A 66 -41.76 9.80 -10.84
N ASN A 67 -42.50 10.66 -10.14
CA ASN A 67 -42.18 12.08 -10.09
C ASN A 67 -41.19 12.35 -8.94
N PRO A 68 -40.53 13.53 -8.91
CA PRO A 68 -39.53 13.84 -7.89
C PRO A 68 -40.02 13.68 -6.44
N GLU A 69 -41.25 14.11 -6.14
CA GLU A 69 -41.84 14.01 -4.79
C GLU A 69 -42.03 12.53 -4.37
N GLN A 70 -42.40 11.66 -5.31
CA GLN A 70 -42.55 10.23 -5.07
C GLN A 70 -41.21 9.54 -4.84
N ILE A 71 -40.19 9.91 -5.61
CA ILE A 71 -38.83 9.39 -5.42
C ILE A 71 -38.31 9.82 -4.05
N GLU A 72 -38.44 11.10 -3.71
CA GLU A 72 -38.03 11.63 -2.42
C GLU A 72 -38.74 10.93 -1.26
N SER A 73 -40.06 10.74 -1.37
CA SER A 73 -40.84 10.04 -0.34
C SER A 73 -40.40 8.58 -0.16
N LEU A 74 -40.12 7.86 -1.24
CA LEU A 74 -39.64 6.48 -1.17
C LEU A 74 -38.20 6.43 -0.63
N SER A 75 -37.30 7.24 -1.15
CA SER A 75 -35.91 7.30 -0.67
C SER A 75 -35.84 7.61 0.81
N ASN A 76 -36.67 8.52 1.32
CA ASN A 76 -36.72 8.83 2.75
C ASN A 76 -37.27 7.66 3.58
N ALA A 77 -38.23 6.89 3.07
CA ALA A 77 -38.72 5.69 3.75
C ALA A 77 -37.67 4.58 3.76
N ILE A 78 -36.97 4.36 2.65
CA ILE A 78 -35.89 3.37 2.53
C ILE A 78 -34.73 3.73 3.47
N LYS A 79 -34.30 5.00 3.53
CA LYS A 79 -33.25 5.44 4.48
C LYS A 79 -33.62 5.14 5.94
N LYS A 80 -34.88 5.35 6.31
CA LYS A 80 -35.36 5.04 7.67
C LYS A 80 -35.38 3.55 7.94
N LEU A 81 -35.80 2.74 6.96
CA LEU A 81 -35.71 1.28 7.06
C LEU A 81 -34.25 0.87 7.30
N PHE A 82 -33.31 1.26 6.44
CA PHE A 82 -31.89 0.94 6.61
C PHE A 82 -31.34 1.36 7.96
N TRP A 83 -31.70 2.56 8.42
CA TRP A 83 -31.31 3.02 9.76
C TRP A 83 -31.79 2.09 10.88
N THR A 84 -33.04 1.59 10.83
CA THR A 84 -33.54 0.62 11.83
C THR A 84 -32.79 -0.72 11.79
N TRP A 85 -32.17 -1.04 10.66
CA TRP A 85 -31.38 -2.24 10.45
C TRP A 85 -29.87 -2.01 10.64
N ASN A 86 -29.45 -0.87 11.19
CA ASN A 86 -28.04 -0.49 11.37
C ASN A 86 -27.25 -0.42 10.04
N ILE A 87 -27.91 -0.06 8.95
CA ILE A 87 -27.30 0.08 7.62
C ILE A 87 -27.23 1.56 7.24
N ALA A 88 -26.03 2.00 6.86
CA ALA A 88 -25.78 3.29 6.23
C ALA A 88 -25.23 3.06 4.82
N LEU A 89 -25.52 3.98 3.90
CA LEU A 89 -24.97 3.93 2.54
C LEU A 89 -23.93 5.03 2.36
N ASP A 90 -22.79 4.66 1.79
CA ASP A 90 -21.73 5.60 1.46
C ASP A 90 -21.97 6.16 0.05
N LEU A 91 -22.91 7.10 -0.02
CA LEU A 91 -23.30 7.78 -1.25
C LEU A 91 -22.83 9.25 -1.23
N PRO A 92 -22.21 9.75 -2.32
CA PRO A 92 -21.88 11.17 -2.43
C PRO A 92 -23.11 12.07 -2.33
N ASP A 93 -23.01 13.15 -1.55
CA ASP A 93 -24.09 14.13 -1.37
C ASP A 93 -24.50 14.85 -2.68
N THR A 94 -23.61 14.86 -3.67
CA THR A 94 -23.84 15.50 -4.97
C THR A 94 -24.66 14.63 -5.92
N LEU A 95 -24.94 13.36 -5.58
CA LEU A 95 -25.66 12.45 -6.45
C LEU A 95 -27.09 12.95 -6.72
N PRO A 96 -27.57 12.87 -7.97
CA PRO A 96 -28.97 13.14 -8.30
C PRO A 96 -29.89 12.20 -7.53
N LEU A 97 -31.06 12.71 -7.10
CA LEU A 97 -32.04 11.96 -6.32
C LEU A 97 -32.45 10.62 -6.96
N GLU A 98 -32.56 10.59 -8.30
CA GLU A 98 -32.87 9.36 -9.05
C GLU A 98 -31.79 8.28 -8.89
N GLN A 99 -30.51 8.68 -8.84
CA GLN A 99 -29.40 7.76 -8.65
C GLN A 99 -29.30 7.30 -7.19
N VAL A 100 -29.54 8.20 -6.23
CA VAL A 100 -29.65 7.83 -4.81
C VAL A 100 -30.72 6.77 -4.62
N TYR A 101 -31.90 6.96 -5.22
CA TYR A 101 -32.97 5.99 -5.20
C TYR A 101 -32.57 4.65 -5.85
N PHE A 102 -31.90 4.69 -7.00
CA PHE A 102 -31.39 3.50 -7.66
C PHE A 102 -30.48 2.68 -6.73
N PHE A 103 -29.41 3.28 -6.18
CA PHE A 103 -28.48 2.58 -5.30
C PHE A 103 -29.16 2.05 -4.03
N GLN A 104 -30.12 2.79 -3.47
CA GLN A 104 -30.92 2.31 -2.36
C GLN A 104 -31.74 1.06 -2.69
N VAL A 105 -32.33 1.01 -3.89
CA VAL A 105 -33.10 -0.16 -4.33
C VAL A 105 -32.17 -1.36 -4.59
N GLU A 106 -30.95 -1.13 -5.08
CA GLU A 106 -29.96 -2.20 -5.29
C GLU A 106 -29.60 -2.94 -3.99
N VAL A 107 -29.58 -2.26 -2.85
CA VAL A 107 -29.26 -2.88 -1.53
C VAL A 107 -30.19 -4.04 -1.19
N PHE A 108 -31.44 -4.04 -1.64
CA PHE A 108 -32.39 -5.13 -1.37
C PHE A 108 -31.98 -6.46 -2.02
N ASP A 109 -31.13 -6.43 -3.04
CA ASP A 109 -30.57 -7.63 -3.70
C ASP A 109 -29.09 -7.84 -3.34
N MET A 110 -28.55 -7.01 -2.44
CA MET A 110 -27.19 -7.13 -1.93
C MET A 110 -27.16 -7.98 -0.68
N GLN A 111 -26.05 -8.70 -0.54
CA GLN A 111 -25.72 -9.43 0.66
C GLN A 111 -25.10 -8.46 1.66
N VAL A 112 -25.79 -8.26 2.79
CA VAL A 112 -25.40 -7.27 3.79
C VAL A 112 -25.26 -7.95 5.14
N MET A 113 -24.17 -7.62 5.85
CA MET A 113 -23.99 -8.08 7.23
C MET A 113 -25.03 -7.38 8.12
N ILE A 114 -25.84 -8.18 8.82
CA ILE A 114 -26.83 -7.66 9.77
C ILE A 114 -26.21 -7.68 11.16
N VAL A 115 -26.01 -6.50 11.74
CA VAL A 115 -25.42 -6.33 13.07
C VAL A 115 -26.47 -5.93 14.10
N ASP A 116 -26.29 -6.38 15.33
CA ASP A 116 -27.13 -5.99 16.47
C ASP A 116 -26.68 -4.67 17.09
N SER A 117 -25.41 -4.30 16.90
CA SER A 117 -24.82 -3.06 17.38
C SER A 117 -23.91 -2.42 16.33
N GLY A 118 -23.66 -1.12 16.48
CA GLY A 118 -22.90 -0.35 15.49
C GLY A 118 -23.70 -0.09 14.20
N THR A 119 -22.99 0.33 13.16
CA THR A 119 -23.56 0.62 11.83
C THR A 119 -22.67 0.01 10.77
N ILE A 120 -23.25 -0.77 9.87
CA ILE A 120 -22.57 -1.25 8.66
C ILE A 120 -22.74 -0.21 7.56
N HIS A 121 -21.61 0.15 6.96
CA HIS A 121 -21.55 1.06 5.82
C HIS A 121 -21.47 0.23 4.53
N VAL A 122 -22.45 0.41 3.65
CA VAL A 122 -22.48 -0.22 2.33
C VAL A 122 -21.88 0.75 1.33
N GLY A 123 -20.67 0.43 0.87
CA GLY A 123 -19.98 1.11 -0.22
C GLY A 123 -20.28 0.45 -1.57
N PHE A 124 -20.43 1.27 -2.61
CA PHE A 124 -20.62 0.80 -4.00
C PHE A 124 -19.37 1.03 -4.87
N CYS A 125 -18.44 1.84 -4.39
CA CYS A 125 -17.21 2.18 -5.09
C CYS A 125 -16.12 1.18 -4.70
N GLU A 126 -15.40 0.63 -5.68
CA GLU A 126 -14.23 -0.24 -5.48
C GLU A 126 -12.91 0.55 -5.41
N ASP A 127 -13.00 1.85 -5.10
CA ASP A 127 -11.89 2.81 -5.08
C ASP A 127 -11.12 2.97 -6.41
N ASP A 128 -11.63 2.41 -7.51
CA ASP A 128 -11.13 2.65 -8.86
C ASP A 128 -11.79 3.89 -9.48
N PHE A 129 -11.03 4.99 -9.53
CA PHE A 129 -11.48 6.24 -10.13
C PHE A 129 -11.92 6.08 -11.59
N ASN A 130 -11.25 5.23 -12.37
CA ASN A 130 -11.53 5.08 -13.81
C ASN A 130 -12.88 4.38 -14.08
N PHE A 131 -13.36 3.60 -13.10
CA PHE A 131 -14.60 2.82 -13.21
C PHE A 131 -15.60 3.17 -12.10
N CYS A 132 -15.54 4.39 -11.56
CA CYS A 132 -16.43 4.81 -10.49
C CYS A 132 -17.92 4.73 -10.90
N VAL A 133 -18.69 3.93 -10.17
CA VAL A 133 -20.12 3.68 -10.41
C VAL A 133 -20.99 4.94 -10.26
N PHE A 134 -20.49 5.96 -9.54
CA PHE A 134 -21.16 7.24 -9.37
C PHE A 134 -20.92 8.21 -10.53
N GLY A 135 -20.00 7.88 -11.43
CA GLY A 135 -19.55 8.75 -12.52
C GLY A 135 -18.58 9.85 -12.06
N GLU A 136 -17.82 10.40 -13.02
CA GLU A 136 -16.71 11.31 -12.74
C GLU A 136 -17.12 12.57 -11.96
N ALA A 137 -18.32 13.12 -12.22
CA ALA A 137 -18.81 14.33 -11.57
C ALA A 137 -19.19 14.16 -10.09
N HIS A 138 -19.36 12.91 -9.64
CA HIS A 138 -19.79 12.58 -8.27
C HIS A 138 -18.77 11.73 -7.52
N CYS A 139 -17.68 11.32 -8.17
CA CYS A 139 -16.60 10.57 -7.56
C CYS A 139 -15.84 11.44 -6.54
N THR A 140 -15.94 11.08 -5.26
CA THR A 140 -15.21 11.75 -4.18
C THR A 140 -13.74 11.37 -4.13
N CYS A 141 -13.37 10.21 -4.68
CA CYS A 141 -11.99 9.72 -4.71
C CYS A 141 -11.10 10.49 -5.71
N LYS A 142 -11.70 11.24 -6.67
CA LYS A 142 -10.96 11.93 -7.73
C LYS A 142 -9.86 12.84 -7.19
N GLN A 143 -10.20 13.70 -6.23
CA GLN A 143 -9.24 14.65 -5.67
C GLN A 143 -8.07 13.93 -5.00
N GLN A 144 -8.36 12.88 -4.23
CA GLN A 144 -7.34 12.09 -3.54
C GLN A 144 -6.41 11.39 -4.53
N TRP A 145 -6.97 10.83 -5.62
CA TRP A 145 -6.19 10.24 -6.70
C TRP A 145 -5.29 11.27 -7.40
N GLU A 146 -5.79 12.47 -7.70
CA GLU A 146 -5.00 13.55 -8.30
C GLU A 146 -3.87 14.01 -7.39
N GLU A 147 -4.10 14.07 -6.08
CA GLU A 147 -3.09 14.38 -5.06
C GLU A 147 -2.01 13.28 -5.02
N TRP A 148 -2.40 12.01 -4.97
CA TRP A 148 -1.45 10.88 -5.00
C TRP A 148 -0.64 10.81 -6.29
N GLU A 149 -1.25 11.04 -7.45
CA GLU A 149 -0.53 11.10 -8.72
C GLU A 149 0.50 12.24 -8.75
N GLU A 150 0.16 13.40 -8.18
CA GLU A 150 1.10 14.52 -8.12
C GLU A 150 2.26 14.22 -7.16
N GLU A 151 1.99 13.63 -5.99
CA GLU A 151 3.03 13.16 -5.07
C GLU A 151 3.94 12.12 -5.76
N ASP A 152 3.38 11.17 -6.49
CA ASP A 152 4.14 10.18 -7.26
C ASP A 152 4.99 10.84 -8.36
N ARG A 153 4.46 11.84 -9.07
CA ARG A 153 5.22 12.60 -10.08
C ARG A 153 6.38 13.37 -9.46
N ILE A 154 6.17 14.03 -8.33
CA ILE A 154 7.21 14.75 -7.59
C ILE A 154 8.29 13.76 -7.12
N TYR A 155 7.87 12.61 -6.59
CA TYR A 155 8.78 11.58 -6.13
C TYR A 155 9.58 10.96 -7.28
N ASP A 156 8.95 10.69 -8.43
CA ASP A 156 9.64 10.21 -9.63
C ASP A 156 10.67 11.22 -10.16
N ALA A 157 10.34 12.51 -10.16
CA ALA A 157 11.28 13.56 -10.54
C ALA A 157 12.48 13.61 -9.57
N TYR A 158 12.25 13.46 -8.27
CA TYR A 158 13.30 13.35 -7.26
C TYR A 158 14.17 12.12 -7.47
N ILE A 159 13.59 10.92 -7.66
CA ILE A 159 14.34 9.69 -7.94
C ILE A 159 15.15 9.82 -9.22
N GLN A 160 14.58 10.43 -10.27
CA GLN A 160 15.31 10.69 -11.50
C GLN A 160 16.54 11.56 -11.23
N GLN A 161 16.38 12.71 -10.58
CA GLN A 161 17.48 13.61 -10.25
C GLN A 161 18.54 12.92 -9.38
N PHE A 162 18.11 12.20 -8.35
CA PHE A 162 18.98 11.43 -7.47
C PHE A 162 19.79 10.39 -8.26
N THR A 163 19.15 9.62 -9.15
CA THR A 163 19.86 8.62 -9.97
C THR A 163 20.85 9.26 -10.94
N GLU A 164 20.54 10.43 -11.51
CA GLU A 164 21.47 11.16 -12.38
C GLU A 164 22.69 11.67 -11.61
N ASP A 165 22.50 12.16 -10.39
CA ASP A 165 23.60 12.65 -9.55
C ASP A 165 24.43 11.51 -8.98
N LEU A 166 23.79 10.41 -8.59
CA LEU A 166 24.46 9.17 -8.18
C LEU A 166 25.30 8.60 -9.34
N ASP A 167 24.76 8.57 -10.55
CA ASP A 167 25.50 8.06 -11.72
C ASP A 167 26.71 8.94 -12.06
N LYS A 168 26.60 10.27 -11.93
CA LYS A 168 27.74 11.18 -12.08
C LYS A 168 28.84 10.94 -11.05
N LYS A 169 28.48 10.57 -9.82
CA LYS A 169 29.44 10.25 -8.74
C LYS A 169 30.08 8.88 -8.95
N ILE A 170 29.31 7.88 -9.40
CA ILE A 170 29.77 6.49 -9.55
C ILE A 170 30.50 6.25 -10.87
N SER A 171 30.02 6.77 -12.00
CA SER A 171 30.59 6.47 -13.33
C SER A 171 32.09 6.76 -13.46
N PRO A 172 32.63 7.92 -13.02
CA PRO A 172 34.06 8.21 -13.09
C PRO A 172 34.91 7.31 -12.19
N SER A 173 34.31 6.83 -11.10
CA SER A 173 34.94 5.95 -10.12
C SER A 173 34.94 4.50 -10.61
N ALA A 174 33.85 4.03 -11.21
CA ALA A 174 33.73 2.68 -11.77
C ALA A 174 34.79 2.36 -12.85
N GLU A 175 35.19 3.34 -13.67
CA GLU A 175 36.28 3.16 -14.64
C GLU A 175 37.66 3.04 -13.99
N LYS A 176 37.81 3.58 -12.78
CA LYS A 176 39.05 3.71 -12.02
C LYS A 176 39.01 2.96 -10.71
N MET A 177 38.11 2.00 -10.53
CA MET A 177 37.96 1.31 -9.27
C MET A 177 37.61 -0.14 -9.56
N LYS A 178 38.48 -1.04 -9.14
CA LYS A 178 38.16 -2.46 -9.09
C LYS A 178 38.11 -2.85 -7.63
N VAL A 179 36.90 -3.12 -7.15
CA VAL A 179 36.72 -3.81 -5.89
C VAL A 179 37.23 -5.23 -6.09
N PHE A 180 38.20 -5.67 -5.29
CA PHE A 180 38.62 -7.05 -5.25
C PHE A 180 38.27 -7.63 -3.87
N PHE A 181 37.52 -8.73 -3.88
CA PHE A 181 37.44 -9.62 -2.74
C PHE A 181 38.62 -10.57 -2.83
N SER A 182 39.62 -10.34 -1.98
CA SER A 182 40.82 -11.15 -1.89
C SER A 182 41.00 -11.54 -0.44
N ASP A 183 41.02 -12.85 -0.16
CA ASP A 183 41.41 -13.38 1.15
C ASP A 183 42.92 -13.24 1.41
N ASP A 184 43.70 -12.84 0.40
CA ASP A 184 45.13 -12.65 0.55
C ASP A 184 45.43 -11.39 1.38
N GLU A 185 46.23 -11.57 2.45
CA GLU A 185 46.74 -10.47 3.28
C GLU A 185 47.57 -9.50 2.41
N VAL A 186 47.03 -8.30 2.18
CA VAL A 186 47.74 -7.24 1.48
C VAL A 186 48.59 -6.47 2.51
N GLU A 187 49.92 -6.56 2.39
CA GLU A 187 50.84 -5.74 3.19
C GLU A 187 50.72 -4.26 2.77
N ILE A 188 49.97 -3.48 3.55
CA ILE A 188 49.81 -2.02 3.33
C ILE A 188 51.04 -1.29 3.89
N THR A 189 51.84 -0.66 3.03
CA THR A 189 52.96 0.19 3.46
C THR A 189 52.47 1.54 4.00
N GLU A 190 52.95 1.94 5.19
CA GLU A 190 52.49 3.13 5.95
C GLU A 190 52.62 4.49 5.22
N SER A 191 53.43 4.61 4.16
CA SER A 191 53.75 5.88 3.52
C SER A 191 52.71 6.40 2.51
N GLU A 192 51.64 5.67 2.24
CA GLU A 192 50.64 5.99 1.20
C GLU A 192 49.19 5.98 1.70
N GLN A 193 48.98 6.03 3.03
CA GLN A 193 47.67 5.80 3.63
C GLN A 193 46.77 7.06 3.57
N GLN A 194 45.69 7.00 2.78
CA GLN A 194 44.51 7.86 2.99
C GLN A 194 43.73 7.43 4.24
N PRO A 195 43.01 8.35 4.92
CA PRO A 195 42.20 8.00 6.07
C PRO A 195 41.09 7.01 5.71
N ILE A 196 40.80 6.11 6.64
CA ILE A 196 39.67 5.18 6.53
C ILE A 196 38.38 6.01 6.55
N GLN A 197 37.56 5.84 5.53
CA GLN A 197 36.25 6.45 5.40
C GLN A 197 35.27 5.43 4.81
N THR A 198 33.98 5.73 4.89
CA THR A 198 32.96 4.91 4.24
C THR A 198 33.05 5.03 2.73
N LEU A 199 32.54 4.03 2.01
CA LEU A 199 32.48 4.07 0.56
C LEU A 199 31.62 5.25 0.07
N ALA A 200 30.54 5.59 0.79
CA ALA A 200 29.72 6.76 0.54
C ALA A 200 30.52 8.07 0.65
N GLU A 201 31.24 8.28 1.75
CA GLU A 201 32.10 9.46 1.93
C GLU A 201 33.17 9.57 0.83
N TRP A 202 33.72 8.44 0.39
CA TRP A 202 34.71 8.43 -0.70
C TRP A 202 34.10 8.79 -2.06
N LEU A 203 32.87 8.34 -2.32
CA LEU A 203 32.13 8.67 -3.53
C LEU A 203 31.43 10.04 -3.46
N ASP A 204 31.63 10.80 -2.37
CA ASP A 204 30.93 12.07 -2.10
C ASP A 204 29.41 11.89 -2.10
N ILE A 205 28.90 10.76 -1.58
CA ILE A 205 27.49 10.41 -1.53
C ILE A 205 26.95 10.69 -0.11
N GLU A 206 25.98 11.59 -0.01
CA GLU A 206 25.25 11.85 1.23
C GLU A 206 24.23 10.73 1.47
N MET A 207 24.33 10.02 2.59
CA MET A 207 23.47 8.86 2.87
C MET A 207 22.06 9.27 3.30
N GLU A 208 21.91 10.51 3.75
CA GLU A 208 20.64 11.16 4.11
C GLU A 208 19.79 11.46 2.87
N ASP A 209 20.43 11.62 1.71
CA ASP A 209 19.75 11.85 0.43
C ASP A 209 19.23 10.55 -0.20
N PHE A 210 19.52 9.39 0.38
CA PHE A 210 18.99 8.13 -0.13
C PHE A 210 17.50 8.04 0.12
N PRO A 211 16.71 7.72 -0.92
CA PRO A 211 15.28 7.54 -0.77
C PRO A 211 14.98 6.37 0.20
N ASP A 212 13.94 6.55 1.01
CA ASP A 212 13.48 5.52 1.95
C ASP A 212 12.97 4.30 1.20
N SER A 213 13.26 3.11 1.71
CA SER A 213 12.86 1.84 1.07
C SER A 213 11.35 1.69 0.89
N PHE A 214 10.55 2.49 1.59
CA PHE A 214 9.11 2.58 1.44
C PHE A 214 8.71 4.04 1.26
N PRO A 215 8.03 4.45 0.16
CA PRO A 215 7.37 3.63 -0.87
C PRO A 215 8.21 3.51 -2.15
N LEU A 216 9.39 2.91 -2.08
CA LEU A 216 10.23 2.70 -3.27
C LEU A 216 9.70 1.51 -4.05
N TRP A 217 9.08 1.75 -5.21
CA TRP A 217 8.59 0.66 -6.07
C TRP A 217 9.77 -0.07 -6.71
N GLU A 218 9.58 -1.35 -7.06
CA GLU A 218 10.59 -2.24 -7.66
C GLU A 218 11.43 -1.54 -8.74
N LYS A 219 10.79 -0.89 -9.72
CA LYS A 219 11.48 -0.19 -10.81
C LYS A 219 12.38 0.94 -10.35
N ARG A 220 11.98 1.69 -9.30
CA ARG A 220 12.75 2.80 -8.74
C ARG A 220 13.99 2.26 -8.00
N ALA A 221 13.81 1.17 -7.25
CA ALA A 221 14.87 0.54 -6.46
C ALA A 221 15.91 -0.15 -7.34
N ASP A 222 15.44 -0.80 -8.40
CA ASP A 222 16.28 -1.45 -9.40
C ASP A 222 17.16 -0.45 -10.12
N ARG A 223 16.59 0.68 -10.55
CA ARG A 223 17.37 1.73 -11.22
C ARG A 223 18.51 2.25 -10.34
N ILE A 224 18.26 2.47 -9.05
CA ILE A 224 19.32 2.91 -8.12
C ILE A 224 20.35 1.79 -7.93
N SER A 225 19.88 0.57 -7.72
CA SER A 225 20.73 -0.61 -7.50
C SER A 225 21.66 -0.85 -8.68
N GLU A 226 21.15 -0.77 -9.92
CA GLU A 226 21.92 -0.91 -11.15
C GLU A 226 23.05 0.12 -11.26
N ILE A 227 22.82 1.35 -10.81
CA ILE A 227 23.84 2.40 -10.80
C ILE A 227 24.93 2.07 -9.77
N ILE A 228 24.55 1.68 -8.55
CA ILE A 228 25.52 1.32 -7.50
C ILE A 228 26.34 0.09 -7.92
N MET A 229 25.70 -0.90 -8.53
CA MET A 229 26.34 -2.11 -9.03
C MET A 229 27.42 -1.85 -10.09
N ARG A 230 27.46 -0.67 -10.74
CA ARG A 230 28.56 -0.32 -11.66
C ARG A 230 29.91 -0.18 -10.97
N LEU A 231 29.96 -0.09 -9.64
CA LEU A 231 31.20 -0.11 -8.87
C LEU A 231 32.00 -1.42 -9.01
N TRP A 232 31.35 -2.50 -9.45
CA TRP A 232 32.00 -3.79 -9.70
C TRP A 232 32.12 -4.09 -11.19
N HIS A 233 33.06 -4.98 -11.51
CA HIS A 233 33.17 -5.50 -12.86
C HIS A 233 31.93 -6.34 -13.21
N PRO A 234 31.37 -6.29 -14.45
CA PRO A 234 30.16 -7.04 -14.81
C PRO A 234 30.27 -8.58 -14.69
N LYS A 235 31.49 -9.11 -14.54
CA LYS A 235 31.77 -10.55 -14.33
C LYS A 235 32.16 -10.89 -12.89
N ASP A 236 32.05 -9.92 -11.99
CA ASP A 236 32.30 -10.13 -10.57
C ASP A 236 31.23 -11.05 -9.99
N GLU A 237 31.63 -11.97 -9.11
CA GLU A 237 30.71 -12.89 -8.43
C GLU A 237 29.69 -12.13 -7.59
N MET A 238 30.08 -11.00 -7.01
CA MET A 238 29.17 -10.13 -6.25
C MET A 238 28.00 -9.62 -7.09
N ILE A 239 28.22 -9.30 -8.37
CA ILE A 239 27.14 -8.90 -9.28
C ILE A 239 26.14 -10.05 -9.48
N THR A 240 26.64 -11.29 -9.54
CA THR A 240 25.79 -12.48 -9.67
C THR A 240 24.97 -12.69 -8.41
N ILE A 241 25.58 -12.59 -7.23
CA ILE A 241 24.90 -12.70 -5.93
C ILE A 241 23.84 -11.62 -5.78
N LEU A 242 24.18 -10.35 -6.04
CA LEU A 242 23.25 -9.23 -5.91
C LEU A 242 22.07 -9.34 -6.88
N ASN A 243 22.29 -9.81 -8.11
CA ASN A 243 21.20 -10.03 -9.07
C ASN A 243 20.28 -11.21 -8.72
N ALA A 244 20.71 -12.13 -7.85
CA ALA A 244 19.87 -13.23 -7.38
C ALA A 244 18.96 -12.83 -6.20
N LEU A 245 19.16 -11.65 -5.62
CA LEU A 245 18.32 -11.12 -4.55
C LEU A 245 17.07 -10.45 -5.11
N GLU A 246 15.98 -10.53 -4.34
CA GLU A 246 14.81 -9.67 -4.54
C GLU A 246 15.22 -8.18 -4.47
N TRP A 247 14.51 -7.33 -5.22
CA TRP A 247 14.89 -5.93 -5.43
C TRP A 247 15.06 -5.14 -4.13
N ASP A 248 14.22 -5.40 -3.12
CA ASP A 248 14.22 -4.74 -1.83
C ASP A 248 15.47 -5.11 -1.02
N LYS A 249 15.79 -6.41 -0.96
CA LYS A 249 16.99 -6.94 -0.32
C LYS A 249 18.26 -6.46 -1.00
N ARG A 250 18.27 -6.45 -2.34
CA ARG A 250 19.38 -5.92 -3.13
C ARG A 250 19.62 -4.45 -2.82
N PHE A 251 18.57 -3.64 -2.82
CA PHE A 251 18.66 -2.21 -2.54
C PHE A 251 19.18 -1.95 -1.11
N ILE A 252 18.65 -2.65 -0.11
CA ILE A 252 19.11 -2.54 1.28
C ILE A 252 20.58 -2.93 1.40
N ALA A 253 20.97 -4.06 0.82
CA ALA A 253 22.35 -4.54 0.87
C ALA A 253 23.33 -3.56 0.22
N LEU A 254 22.96 -2.98 -0.92
CA LEU A 254 23.77 -1.95 -1.60
C LEU A 254 23.86 -0.66 -0.77
N LYS A 255 22.76 -0.24 -0.13
CA LYS A 255 22.75 0.93 0.77
C LYS A 255 23.64 0.70 1.99
N ASP A 256 23.64 -0.51 2.55
CA ASP A 256 24.53 -0.87 3.67
C ASP A 256 25.99 -1.02 3.22
N TYR A 257 26.22 -1.53 2.02
CA TYR A 257 27.55 -1.61 1.43
C TYR A 257 28.18 -0.22 1.27
N LEU A 258 27.42 0.79 0.85
CA LEU A 258 27.91 2.18 0.79
C LEU A 258 28.36 2.72 2.16
N LYS A 259 27.79 2.23 3.27
CA LYS A 259 28.21 2.61 4.64
C LYS A 259 29.43 1.84 5.13
N SER A 260 29.92 0.86 4.37
CA SER A 260 31.06 0.05 4.77
C SER A 260 32.34 0.88 4.72
N LYS A 261 33.17 0.74 5.77
CA LYS A 261 34.49 1.37 5.84
C LYS A 261 35.44 0.69 4.88
N VAL A 262 36.09 1.48 4.06
CA VAL A 262 37.01 0.99 3.04
C VAL A 262 38.34 1.74 3.11
N TRP A 263 39.37 1.10 2.56
CA TRP A 263 40.67 1.72 2.31
C TRP A 263 40.93 1.82 0.80
N PHE A 264 41.50 2.95 0.36
CA PHE A 264 41.83 3.20 -1.04
C PHE A 264 43.34 3.39 -1.20
N ASP A 265 43.96 2.61 -2.09
CA ASP A 265 45.41 2.67 -2.35
C ASP A 265 45.86 3.85 -3.21
N GLY A 266 44.93 4.67 -3.71
CA GLY A 266 45.26 5.77 -4.62
C GLY A 266 45.46 5.36 -6.08
N ILE A 267 45.49 4.06 -6.41
CA ILE A 267 45.84 3.52 -7.73
C ILE A 267 44.69 2.69 -8.34
N ALA A 268 43.45 2.89 -7.87
CA ALA A 268 42.22 2.24 -8.36
C ALA A 268 41.75 0.98 -7.60
N THR A 269 42.31 0.69 -6.43
CA THR A 269 41.84 -0.46 -5.66
C THR A 269 41.26 -0.03 -4.34
N VAL A 270 40.02 -0.47 -4.10
CA VAL A 270 39.38 -0.34 -2.81
C VAL A 270 39.43 -1.69 -2.11
N TYR A 271 40.02 -1.67 -0.93
CA TYR A 271 40.15 -2.84 -0.07
C TYR A 271 39.17 -2.69 1.07
N PHE A 272 38.40 -3.75 1.27
CA PHE A 272 37.70 -3.95 2.53
C PHE A 272 38.77 -4.36 3.52
N LEU A 273 39.06 -3.48 4.48
CA LEU A 273 40.15 -3.73 5.43
C LEU A 273 39.91 -5.06 6.15
N PRO A 274 40.94 -5.92 6.29
CA PRO A 274 40.85 -7.05 7.21
C PRO A 274 40.67 -6.48 8.61
N LEU A 275 39.43 -6.53 9.09
CA LEU A 275 39.10 -6.16 10.45
C LEU A 275 39.87 -7.11 11.38
N SER A 276 40.44 -6.59 12.47
CA SER A 276 40.95 -7.47 13.53
C SER A 276 39.84 -8.39 14.01
N GLU A 277 40.13 -9.60 14.54
CA GLU A 277 39.09 -10.52 15.05
C GLU A 277 38.18 -9.84 16.09
N GLU A 278 38.72 -8.90 16.87
CA GLU A 278 37.95 -8.08 17.81
C GLU A 278 37.00 -7.08 17.12
N GLU A 279 37.40 -6.51 15.99
CA GLU A 279 36.56 -5.64 15.17
C GLU A 279 35.56 -6.43 14.31
N LYS A 280 35.94 -7.59 13.76
CA LYS A 280 35.02 -8.52 13.06
C LYS A 280 33.83 -8.88 13.94
N SER A 281 34.05 -9.08 15.25
CA SER A 281 32.95 -9.35 16.19
C SER A 281 31.97 -8.18 16.41
N LYS A 282 32.37 -6.95 16.03
CA LYS A 282 31.59 -5.71 16.20
C LYS A 282 30.90 -5.27 14.90
N TYR A 283 31.29 -5.82 13.75
CA TYR A 283 30.76 -5.48 12.44
C TYR A 283 30.06 -6.70 11.82
N ARG A 284 28.81 -6.55 11.41
CA ARG A 284 28.17 -7.52 10.51
C ARG A 284 28.75 -7.31 9.12
N SER A 285 29.18 -8.38 8.45
CA SER A 285 29.51 -8.34 7.03
C SER A 285 28.34 -7.69 6.27
N PRO A 286 28.59 -6.91 5.21
CA PRO A 286 27.53 -6.47 4.30
C PRO A 286 26.76 -7.64 3.67
N LEU A 287 27.32 -8.86 3.72
CA LEU A 287 26.66 -10.10 3.33
C LEU A 287 25.85 -10.74 4.47
N ASP A 288 26.12 -10.40 5.73
CA ASP A 288 25.35 -10.91 6.88
C ASP A 288 23.92 -10.31 6.89
N SER A 289 23.72 -9.12 6.29
CA SER A 289 22.39 -8.55 6.08
C SER A 289 21.60 -9.26 4.96
N LEU A 290 22.25 -10.09 4.15
CA LEU A 290 21.59 -10.92 3.13
C LEU A 290 20.89 -12.15 3.71
N GLY A 291 21.10 -12.44 5.01
CA GLY A 291 20.42 -13.54 5.69
C GLY A 291 20.85 -14.93 5.22
N PHE A 292 22.05 -15.05 4.66
CA PHE A 292 22.66 -16.35 4.34
C PHE A 292 23.15 -17.03 5.62
N ASP A 293 22.24 -17.43 6.52
CA ASP A 293 22.56 -18.23 7.71
C ASP A 293 22.81 -19.72 7.36
N GLY A 294 23.17 -20.03 6.12
CA GLY A 294 23.45 -21.39 5.65
C GLY A 294 24.55 -21.38 4.60
N ASP A 295 25.41 -22.40 4.68
CA ASP A 295 26.53 -22.65 3.76
C ASP A 295 26.09 -22.41 2.31
N LEU A 296 26.53 -21.30 1.73
CA LEU A 296 26.44 -21.09 0.29
C LEU A 296 27.27 -22.20 -0.37
N PRO A 297 26.70 -22.99 -1.30
CA PRO A 297 27.45 -24.06 -1.95
C PRO A 297 28.38 -23.44 -2.99
N PHE A 298 29.60 -23.08 -2.54
CA PHE A 298 30.73 -22.78 -3.40
C PHE A 298 31.67 -23.98 -3.47
#